data_AF-A0A7R9VDC3-F1
#
_entry.id   AF-A0A7R9VDC3-F1
#
_cell.length_a   1.000
_cell.length_b   1.000
_cell.length_c   1.000
_cell.angle_alpha   90.00
_cell.angle_beta   90.00
_cell.angle_gamma   90.00
#
_symmetry.space_group_name_H-M   'P 1'
#
loop_
_entity.id
_entity.type
_entity.pdbx_description
1 polymer ?
#
loop_
_entity_poly.entity_id
_entity_poly.type
_entity_poly.pdbx_seq_one_letter_code
_entity_poly.pdbx_strand_id
1 'polypeptide(L)'
;VGLIMEVGQDFEPAVKHYSVFGIVGLLFDQARFMDSPAQYVGLGTLSVLLVLTSLVTPLLLVAYLLWLWFAPTTGTAMKSALIKIEVVKAWQYVEVYIISVIIATWQVGGLS
;
A
#
# COMPACT_ATOMS: atom_id res chain seq x y z
N VAL A 1 -24.05 15.06 -9.36
CA VAL A 1 -24.21 13.73 -8.72
C VAL A 1 -23.53 13.67 -7.35
N GLY A 2 -22.27 14.13 -7.21
CA GLY A 2 -21.58 14.19 -5.91
C GLY A 2 -22.30 15.01 -4.81
N LEU A 3 -22.86 16.17 -5.16
CA LEU A 3 -23.58 17.03 -4.21
C LEU A 3 -24.87 16.43 -3.64
N ILE A 4 -25.46 15.41 -4.28
CA ILE A 4 -26.71 14.77 -3.80
C ILE A 4 -26.40 13.64 -2.81
N MET A 5 -25.27 12.94 -2.98
CA MET A 5 -24.81 11.95 -2.00
C MET A 5 -24.40 12.59 -0.68
N GLU A 6 -23.84 13.80 -0.71
CA GLU A 6 -23.33 14.52 0.46
C GLU A 6 -24.45 15.08 1.36
N VAL A 7 -25.65 15.32 0.80
CA VAL A 7 -26.82 15.82 1.54
C VAL A 7 -27.58 14.71 2.28
N GLY A 8 -27.44 13.44 1.86
CA GLY A 8 -28.02 12.29 2.55
C GLY A 8 -27.19 11.76 3.73
N GLN A 9 -25.97 12.29 3.91
CA GLN A 9 -24.98 11.86 4.90
C GLN A 9 -24.56 13.00 5.84
N ASP A 10 -25.53 13.78 6.35
CA ASP A 10 -25.39 14.71 7.50
C ASP A 10 -24.10 15.56 7.59
N PHE A 11 -23.46 15.93 6.46
CA PHE A 11 -22.16 16.61 6.45
C PHE A 11 -21.08 15.96 7.32
N GLU A 12 -21.26 14.70 7.73
CA GLU A 12 -20.24 13.91 8.39
C GLU A 12 -19.21 13.55 7.31
N PRO A 13 -17.90 13.74 7.57
CA PRO A 13 -16.89 13.46 6.57
C PRO A 13 -17.10 12.04 6.03
N ALA A 14 -17.36 11.90 4.72
CA ALA A 14 -17.41 10.62 4.03
C ALA A 14 -16.01 9.99 3.91
N VAL A 15 -15.24 10.05 5.00
CA VAL A 15 -13.89 9.54 5.14
C VAL A 15 -14.03 8.17 5.79
N LYS A 16 -14.28 7.14 4.98
CA LYS A 16 -14.13 5.77 5.47
C LYS A 16 -12.64 5.52 5.71
N HIS A 17 -12.25 5.49 6.99
CA HIS A 17 -10.91 5.11 7.39
C HIS A 17 -10.70 3.62 7.10
N TYR A 18 -9.95 3.30 6.05
CA TYR A 18 -9.48 1.95 5.81
C TYR A 18 -8.02 1.84 6.23
N SER A 19 -7.74 0.91 7.14
CA SER A 19 -6.37 0.47 7.40
C SER A 19 -5.88 -0.42 6.26
N VAL A 20 -4.57 -0.66 6.16
CA VAL A 20 -3.99 -1.59 5.17
C VAL A 20 -4.63 -2.98 5.27
N PHE A 21 -4.89 -3.45 6.48
CA PHE A 21 -5.62 -4.69 6.73
C PHE A 21 -7.09 -4.62 6.28
N GLY A 22 -7.73 -3.46 6.44
CA GLY A 22 -9.07 -3.21 5.90
C GLY A 22 -9.11 -3.28 4.36
N ILE A 23 -8.10 -2.71 3.69
CA ILE A 23 -7.97 -2.79 2.23
C ILE A 23 -7.77 -4.24 1.78
N VAL A 24 -6.93 -5.02 2.48
CA VAL A 24 -6.78 -6.45 2.23
C VAL A 24 -8.10 -7.20 2.39
N GLY A 25 -8.87 -6.91 3.44
CA GLY A 25 -10.19 -7.49 3.65
C GLY A 25 -11.12 -7.23 2.45
N LEU A 26 -11.15 -5.99 1.96
CA LEU A 26 -11.91 -5.62 0.77
C LEU A 26 -11.46 -6.36 -0.49
N LEU A 27 -10.15 -6.56 -0.68
CA LEU A 27 -9.61 -7.30 -1.83
C LEU A 27 -10.02 -8.78 -1.79
N PHE A 28 -10.02 -9.40 -0.61
CA PHE A 28 -10.48 -10.78 -0.43
C PHE A 28 -11.99 -10.91 -0.62
N ASP A 29 -12.77 -9.94 -0.16
CA ASP A 29 -14.22 -9.92 -0.42
C ASP A 29 -14.50 -9.81 -1.93
N GLN A 30 -13.78 -8.95 -2.66
CA GLN A 30 -13.88 -8.87 -4.13
C GLN A 30 -13.51 -10.19 -4.81
N ALA A 31 -12.42 -10.85 -4.39
CA ALA A 31 -12.04 -12.16 -4.94
C ALA A 31 -13.14 -13.21 -4.78
N ARG A 32 -13.88 -13.16 -3.66
CA ARG A 32 -15.00 -14.06 -3.37
C ARG A 32 -16.21 -13.81 -4.25
N PHE A 33 -16.48 -12.56 -4.63
CA PHE A 33 -17.60 -12.24 -5.52
C PHE A 33 -17.38 -12.70 -6.97
N MET A 34 -16.12 -12.83 -7.41
CA MET A 34 -15.81 -13.12 -8.81
C MET A 34 -15.63 -14.62 -9.13
N ASP A 35 -15.69 -15.51 -8.12
CA ASP A 35 -15.71 -16.99 -8.21
C ASP A 35 -14.73 -17.62 -9.23
N SER A 36 -13.55 -17.02 -9.41
CA SER A 36 -12.51 -17.49 -10.33
C SER A 36 -11.18 -17.72 -9.61
N PRO A 37 -10.56 -18.91 -9.74
CA PRO A 37 -9.32 -19.25 -9.04
C PRO A 37 -8.12 -18.37 -9.46
N ALA A 38 -8.10 -17.87 -10.69
CA ALA A 38 -7.05 -16.97 -11.16
C ALA A 38 -7.07 -15.61 -10.43
N GLN A 39 -8.26 -15.10 -10.10
CA GLN A 39 -8.42 -13.82 -9.41
C GLN A 39 -8.09 -13.93 -7.93
N TYR A 40 -8.37 -15.08 -7.30
CA TYR A 40 -7.92 -15.38 -5.94
C TYR A 40 -6.39 -15.32 -5.79
N VAL A 41 -5.66 -15.91 -6.74
CA VAL A 41 -4.19 -15.88 -6.72
C VAL A 41 -3.67 -14.45 -6.94
N GLY A 42 -4.25 -13.72 -7.90
CA GLY A 42 -3.87 -12.34 -8.18
C GLY A 42 -4.10 -11.39 -7.00
N LEU A 43 -5.33 -11.37 -6.46
CA LEU A 43 -5.72 -10.52 -5.33
C LEU A 43 -5.02 -10.93 -4.04
N GLY A 44 -4.81 -12.22 -3.82
CA GLY A 44 -4.05 -12.74 -2.68
C GLY A 44 -2.58 -12.30 -2.75
N THR A 45 -1.93 -12.44 -3.91
CA THR A 45 -0.54 -11.99 -4.10
C THR A 45 -0.42 -10.48 -3.91
N LEU A 46 -1.36 -9.72 -4.45
CA LEU A 46 -1.38 -8.26 -4.33
C LEU A 46 -1.60 -7.80 -2.88
N SER A 47 -2.45 -8.52 -2.13
CA SER A 47 -2.67 -8.30 -0.70
C SER A 47 -1.43 -8.60 0.14
N VAL A 48 -0.75 -9.72 -0.15
CA VAL A 48 0.50 -10.09 0.54
C VAL A 48 1.59 -9.06 0.25
N LEU A 49 1.74 -8.65 -1.02
CA LEU A 49 2.68 -7.61 -1.41
C LEU A 49 2.39 -6.31 -0.67
N LEU A 50 1.13 -5.87 -0.62
CA LEU A 50 0.72 -4.65 0.07
C LEU A 50 1.13 -4.68 1.56
N VAL A 51 0.83 -5.77 2.27
CA VAL A 51 1.15 -5.91 3.70
C VAL A 51 2.67 -5.97 3.92
N LEU A 52 3.38 -6.73 3.10
CA LEU A 52 4.84 -6.84 3.20
C LEU A 52 5.50 -5.50 2.92
N THR A 53 5.09 -4.76 1.88
CA THR A 53 5.70 -3.46 1.57
C THR A 53 5.34 -2.42 2.62
N SER A 54 4.10 -2.41 3.12
CA SER A 54 3.62 -1.47 4.13
C SER A 54 4.33 -1.60 5.47
N LEU A 55 4.73 -2.81 5.86
CA LEU A 55 5.34 -3.07 7.17
C LEU A 55 6.85 -3.27 7.08
N VAL A 56 7.32 -4.09 6.14
CA VAL A 56 8.73 -4.50 6.08
C VAL A 56 9.60 -3.38 5.53
N THR A 57 9.14 -2.67 4.48
CA THR A 57 9.91 -1.59 3.86
C THR A 57 10.24 -0.45 4.83
N PRO A 58 9.27 0.13 5.58
CA PRO A 58 9.60 1.19 6.53
C PRO A 58 10.50 0.70 7.67
N LEU A 59 10.32 -0.53 8.15
CA LEU A 59 11.19 -1.12 9.17
C LEU A 59 12.63 -1.27 8.67
N LEU A 60 12.82 -1.76 7.44
CA LEU A 60 14.14 -1.84 6.82
C LEU A 60 14.76 -0.45 6.65
N LEU A 61 13.98 0.53 6.21
CA LEU A 61 14.46 1.90 6.04
C LEU A 61 14.95 2.51 7.36
N VAL A 62 14.16 2.35 8.43
CA VAL A 62 14.54 2.78 9.78
C VAL A 62 15.79 2.05 10.26
N ALA A 63 15.89 0.74 10.06
CA ALA A 63 17.06 -0.04 10.43
C ALA A 63 18.33 0.44 9.70
N TYR A 64 18.25 0.69 8.38
CA TYR A 64 19.36 1.21 7.59
C TYR A 64 19.78 2.62 8.03
N LEU A 65 18.82 3.49 8.34
CA LEU A 65 19.08 4.84 8.86
C LEU A 65 19.73 4.82 10.25
N LEU A 66 19.23 3.99 11.15
CA LEU A 66 19.82 3.81 12.49
C LEU A 66 21.24 3.25 12.38
N TRP A 67 21.45 2.25 11.52
CA TRP A 67 22.79 1.71 11.30
C TRP A 67 23.76 2.76 10.77
N LEU A 68 23.33 3.57 9.80
CA LEU A 68 24.14 4.67 9.26
C LEU A 68 24.43 5.76 10.30
N TRP A 69 23.50 6.01 11.22
CA TRP A 69 23.65 7.02 12.27
C TRP A 69 24.58 6.58 13.41
N PHE A 70 24.51 5.31 13.82
CA PHE A 70 25.28 4.80 14.96
C PHE A 70 26.62 4.16 14.57
N ALA A 71 26.78 3.68 13.34
CA ALA A 71 28.05 3.11 12.90
C ALA A 71 28.95 4.20 12.29
N PRO A 72 30.23 4.32 12.70
CA PRO A 72 31.20 5.15 12.00
C PRO A 72 31.51 4.51 10.63
N THR A 73 30.71 4.81 9.62
CA THR A 73 30.86 4.25 8.27
C THR A 73 31.94 4.98 7.48
N THR A 74 32.88 4.22 6.91
CA THR A 74 33.82 4.69 5.89
C THR A 74 33.08 5.09 4.60
N GLY A 75 33.62 6.04 3.83
CA GLY A 75 32.94 6.65 2.68
C GLY A 75 32.46 5.67 1.60
N THR A 76 33.10 4.51 1.45
CA THR A 76 32.66 3.43 0.54
C THR A 76 31.46 2.66 1.09
N ALA A 77 31.42 2.39 2.40
CA ALA A 77 30.28 1.74 3.06
C ALA A 77 29.05 2.66 3.08
N MET A 78 29.25 3.97 3.28
CA MET A 78 28.18 4.97 3.21
C MET A 78 27.52 4.99 1.82
N LYS A 79 28.31 4.99 0.73
CA LYS A 79 27.77 4.94 -0.64
C LYS A 79 26.94 3.68 -0.88
N SER A 80 27.42 2.51 -0.45
CA SER A 80 26.66 1.27 -0.60
C SER A 80 25.37 1.28 0.22
N ALA A 81 25.40 1.83 1.45
CA ALA A 81 24.23 1.98 2.29
C ALA A 81 23.17 2.91 1.67
N LEU A 82 23.60 4.04 1.10
CA LEU A 82 22.71 4.98 0.42
C LEU A 82 22.02 4.35 -0.79
N ILE A 83 22.76 3.59 -1.61
CA ILE A 83 22.16 2.86 -2.74
C ILE A 83 21.11 1.86 -2.24
N LYS A 84 21.38 1.11 -1.17
CA LYS A 84 20.39 0.19 -0.57
C LYS A 84 19.15 0.93 -0.08
N ILE A 85 19.33 2.09 0.56
CA ILE A 85 18.21 2.95 1.00
C ILE A 85 17.39 3.43 -0.21
N GLU A 86 18.04 3.83 -1.31
CA GLU A 86 17.34 4.23 -2.54
C GLU A 86 16.51 3.08 -3.13
N VAL A 87 17.05 1.86 -3.17
CA VAL A 87 16.29 0.68 -3.61
C VAL A 87 15.09 0.43 -2.71
N VAL A 88 15.27 0.48 -1.38
CA VAL A 88 14.16 0.31 -0.42
C VAL A 88 13.10 1.40 -0.61
N LYS A 89 13.51 2.66 -0.83
CA LYS A 89 12.58 3.76 -1.15
C LYS A 89 11.82 3.54 -2.45
N ALA A 90 12.46 2.97 -3.47
CA ALA A 90 11.81 2.65 -4.73
C ALA A 90 10.67 1.62 -4.55
N TRP A 91 10.85 0.63 -3.68
CA TRP A 91 9.79 -0.32 -3.32
C TRP A 91 8.58 0.35 -2.64
N GLN A 92 8.78 1.43 -1.89
CA GLN A 92 7.67 2.19 -1.30
C GLN A 92 6.80 2.88 -2.36
N TYR A 93 7.38 3.34 -3.47
CA TYR A 93 6.59 3.91 -4.57
C TYR A 93 5.69 2.87 -5.24
N VAL A 94 6.17 1.62 -5.33
CA VAL A 94 5.37 0.50 -5.85
C VAL A 94 4.15 0.25 -4.96
N GLU A 95 4.29 0.32 -3.63
CA GLU A 95 3.15 0.21 -2.70
C GLU A 95 2.10 1.28 -2.97
N VAL A 96 2.51 2.56 -3.05
CA VAL A 96 1.59 3.68 -3.32
C VAL A 96 0.88 3.49 -4.67
N TYR A 97 1.60 3.01 -5.68
CA TYR A 97 1.02 2.68 -6.97
C TYR A 97 -0.01 1.54 -6.89
N ILE A 98 0.28 0.48 -6.15
CA ILE A 98 -0.67 -0.63 -5.94
C ILE A 98 -1.94 -0.11 -5.25
N ILE A 99 -1.80 0.72 -4.21
CA ILE A 99 -2.94 1.33 -3.50
C ILE A 99 -3.78 2.20 -4.45
N SER A 100 -3.14 3.01 -5.29
CA SER A 100 -3.86 3.88 -6.23
C SER A 100 -4.62 3.07 -7.29
N VAL A 101 -4.03 1.97 -7.78
CA VAL A 101 -4.70 1.04 -8.70
C VAL A 101 -5.91 0.40 -8.02
N ILE A 102 -5.78 -0.08 -6.78
CA ILE A 102 -6.92 -0.65 -6.02
C ILE A 102 -8.05 0.38 -5.88
N ILE A 103 -7.74 1.61 -5.48
CA ILE A 103 -8.72 2.68 -5.31
C ILE A 103 -9.39 3.01 -6.65
N ALA A 104 -8.61 3.11 -7.73
CA ALA A 104 -9.13 3.39 -9.06
C ALA A 104 -10.07 2.28 -9.55
N THR A 105 -9.70 1.00 -9.37
CA THR A 105 -10.56 -0.13 -9.70
C THR A 105 -11.85 -0.11 -8.88
N TRP A 106 -11.78 0.25 -7.61
CA TRP A 106 -12.96 0.36 -6.75
C TRP A 106 -13.89 1.50 -7.19
N GLN A 107 -13.35 2.66 -7.56
CA GLN A 107 -14.13 3.78 -8.10
C GLN A 107 -14.84 3.42 -9.40
N VAL A 108 -14.21 2.61 -10.26
CA VAL A 108 -14.82 2.14 -11.51
C VAL A 108 -15.95 1.14 -11.25
N GLY A 109 -15.80 0.23 -10.27
CA GLY A 109 -16.84 -0.73 -9.89
C GLY A 109 -18.03 -0.13 -9.11
N GLY A 110 -17.84 1.02 -8.45
CA GLY A 110 -18.91 1.75 -7.77
C GLY A 110 -19.72 2.69 -8.68
N LEU A 111 -19.34 2.83 -9.96
CA LEU A 111 -20.03 3.65 -10.97
C LEU A 111 -21.00 2.84 -11.85
N SER A 112 -21.23 1.56 -11.54
CA SER A 112 -22.19 0.68 -12.23
C SER A 112 -23.26 0.16 -11.28
#